data_AF-C3NIY1-F1
#
_entry.id   AF-C3NIY1-F1
#
_cell.length_a   1.000
_cell.length_b   1.000
_cell.length_c   1.000
_cell.angle_alpha   90.00
_cell.angle_beta   90.00
_cell.angle_gamma   90.00
#
_symmetry.space_group_name_H-M   'P 1'
#
loop_
_entity.id
_entity.type
_entity.pdbx_description
1 polymer ?
#
loop_
_entity_poly.entity_id
_entity_poly.type
_entity_poly.pdbx_seq_one_letter_code
_entity_poly.pdbx_strand_id
1 'polypeptide(L)'
;MKNIISYLEEAEEFLRRGDTVQASEKYYKAAEEAIKILSNRFRLVSVLEEVSKKGRWKAEILFKAARLLDPSLPGIFTMWKNAWKLHEDGFHEDSLDIEMVYELKRKVVDILLKYKDNLT
;
A
#
# COMPACT_ATOMS: atom_id res chain seq x y z
N MET A 1 16.32 2.59 -0.38
CA MET A 1 14.85 2.39 -0.31
C MET A 1 14.59 1.32 0.73
N LYS A 2 13.71 1.58 1.71
CA LYS A 2 13.23 0.52 2.61
C LYS A 2 12.43 -0.50 1.78
N ASN A 3 12.59 -1.79 2.07
CA ASN A 3 11.81 -2.84 1.44
C ASN A 3 10.45 -3.00 2.15
N ILE A 4 9.47 -3.64 1.51
CA ILE A 4 8.10 -3.81 2.03
C ILE A 4 8.10 -4.40 3.45
N ILE A 5 9.00 -5.35 3.73
CA ILE A 5 9.11 -6.04 5.03
C ILE A 5 9.46 -5.04 6.14
N SER A 6 10.47 -4.19 5.93
CA SER A 6 10.87 -3.16 6.90
C SER A 6 9.71 -2.20 7.23
N TYR A 7 8.89 -1.83 6.25
CA TYR A 7 7.70 -1.01 6.51
C TYR A 7 6.66 -1.74 7.36
N LEU A 8 6.40 -3.02 7.09
CA LEU A 8 5.46 -3.80 7.88
C LEU A 8 5.95 -4.00 9.33
N GLU A 9 7.24 -4.29 9.52
CA GLU A 9 7.83 -4.44 10.86
C GLU A 9 7.70 -3.16 11.68
N GLU A 10 8.02 -2.00 11.07
CA GLU A 10 7.82 -0.69 11.69
C GLU A 10 6.35 -0.41 11.99
N ALA A 11 5.45 -0.71 11.06
CA ALA A 11 4.01 -0.51 11.25
C ALA A 11 3.49 -1.29 12.46
N GLU A 12 3.89 -2.56 12.58
CA GLU A 12 3.51 -3.40 13.72
C GLU A 12 4.14 -2.90 15.03
N GLU A 13 5.35 -2.33 14.99
CA GLU A 13 5.97 -1.73 16.19
C GLU A 13 5.20 -0.51 16.68
N PHE A 14 4.86 0.42 15.79
CA PHE A 14 4.05 1.58 16.13
C PHE A 14 2.67 1.16 16.66
N LEU A 15 2.02 0.21 15.98
CA LEU A 15 0.69 -0.26 16.39
C LEU A 15 0.71 -0.92 17.78
N ARG A 16 1.74 -1.73 18.10
CA ARG A 16 1.92 -2.32 19.44
C ARG A 16 2.06 -1.27 20.55
N ARG A 17 2.59 -0.09 20.21
CA ARG A 17 2.76 1.03 21.14
C ARG A 17 1.54 1.95 21.20
N GLY A 18 0.49 1.66 20.43
CA GLY A 18 -0.71 2.49 20.32
C GLY A 18 -0.55 3.71 19.41
N ASP A 19 0.54 3.81 18.65
CA ASP A 19 0.76 4.90 17.70
C ASP A 19 0.09 4.57 16.36
N THR A 20 -1.22 4.81 16.30
CA THR A 20 -2.07 4.54 15.12
C THR A 20 -1.69 5.39 13.92
N VAL A 21 -1.27 6.64 14.13
CA VAL A 21 -0.84 7.59 13.09
C VAL A 21 0.40 7.05 12.36
N GLN A 22 1.46 6.71 13.09
CA GLN A 22 2.68 6.20 12.46
C GLN A 22 2.50 4.79 11.90
N ALA A 23 1.69 3.94 12.54
CA ALA A 23 1.38 2.62 12.00
C ALA A 23 0.68 2.73 10.63
N SER A 24 -0.32 3.60 10.52
CA SER A 24 -1.11 3.80 9.31
C SER A 24 -0.25 4.24 8.12
N GLU A 25 0.64 5.21 8.34
CA GLU A 25 1.62 5.69 7.35
C GLU A 25 2.55 4.56 6.85
N LYS A 26 2.97 3.66 7.76
CA LYS A 26 3.88 2.57 7.41
C LYS A 26 3.18 1.45 6.63
N TYR A 27 1.95 1.09 6.99
CA TYR A 27 1.15 0.17 6.18
C TYR A 27 0.86 0.71 4.78
N TYR A 28 0.57 2.01 4.67
CA TYR A 28 0.43 2.69 3.37
C TYR A 28 1.71 2.57 2.55
N LYS A 29 2.87 2.88 3.12
CA LYS A 29 4.17 2.79 2.41
C LYS A 29 4.50 1.38 1.95
N ALA A 30 4.17 0.36 2.75
CA ALA A 30 4.30 -1.04 2.34
C ALA A 30 3.43 -1.35 1.10
N ALA A 31 2.17 -0.91 1.11
CA ALA A 31 1.25 -1.09 -0.01
C ALA A 31 1.68 -0.29 -1.25
N GLU A 32 2.14 0.94 -1.08
CA GLU A 32 2.65 1.78 -2.16
C GLU A 32 3.81 1.09 -2.88
N GLU A 33 4.81 0.64 -2.12
CA GLU A 33 5.98 -0.02 -2.70
C GLU A 33 5.60 -1.33 -3.43
N ALA A 34 4.62 -2.07 -2.91
CA ALA A 34 4.06 -3.24 -3.59
C ALA A 34 3.43 -2.90 -4.93
N ILE A 35 2.61 -1.84 -5.01
CA ILE A 35 2.02 -1.41 -6.29
C ILE A 35 3.11 -1.02 -7.29
N LYS A 36 4.18 -0.34 -6.86
CA LYS A 36 5.30 0.02 -7.74
C LYS A 36 6.03 -1.21 -8.28
N ILE A 37 6.34 -2.18 -7.41
CA ILE A 37 7.03 -3.43 -7.80
C ILE A 37 6.17 -4.24 -8.77
N LEU A 38 4.89 -4.43 -8.43
CA LEU A 38 3.95 -5.17 -9.27
C LEU A 38 3.73 -4.50 -10.63
N SER A 39 3.64 -3.17 -10.67
CA SER A 39 3.51 -2.43 -11.93
C SER A 39 4.67 -2.69 -12.89
N ASN A 40 5.90 -2.79 -12.35
CA ASN A 40 7.08 -3.15 -13.13
C ASN A 40 7.05 -4.62 -13.55
N ARG A 41 6.74 -5.54 -12.62
CA ARG A 41 6.72 -6.99 -12.88
C ARG A 41 5.68 -7.38 -13.94
N PHE A 42 4.50 -6.79 -13.88
CA PHE A 42 3.41 -7.02 -14.82
C PHE A 42 3.49 -6.12 -16.07
N ARG A 43 4.57 -5.33 -16.21
CA ARG A 43 4.85 -4.46 -17.36
C ARG A 43 3.66 -3.59 -17.74
N LEU A 44 3.12 -2.84 -16.77
CA LEU A 44 2.04 -1.90 -17.02
C LEU A 44 2.55 -0.65 -17.76
N VAL A 45 2.83 -0.80 -19.06
CA VAL A 45 3.49 0.23 -19.89
C VAL A 45 2.81 1.59 -19.75
N SER A 46 1.47 1.63 -19.82
CA SER A 46 0.71 2.89 -19.71
C SER A 46 0.84 3.59 -18.35
N VAL A 47 1.11 2.85 -17.28
CA VAL A 47 1.40 3.39 -15.93
C VAL A 47 2.84 3.87 -15.87
N LEU A 48 3.79 3.04 -16.30
CA LEU A 48 5.23 3.34 -16.22
C LEU A 48 5.60 4.56 -17.08
N GLU A 49 5.02 4.70 -18.26
CA GLU A 49 5.17 5.90 -19.09
C GLU A 49 4.63 7.16 -18.41
N GLU A 50 3.50 7.05 -17.70
CA GLU A 50 2.90 8.18 -16.99
C GLU A 50 3.77 8.60 -15.80
N VAL A 51 4.29 7.64 -15.02
CA VAL A 51 5.28 7.88 -13.96
C VAL A 51 6.52 8.56 -14.55
N SER A 52 7.05 8.06 -15.67
CA SER A 52 8.22 8.64 -16.34
C SER A 52 7.97 10.09 -16.78
N LYS A 53 6.80 10.38 -17.36
CA LYS A 53 6.43 11.74 -17.80
C LYS A 53 6.24 12.71 -16.62
N LYS A 54 5.75 12.22 -15.48
CA LYS A 54 5.52 13.04 -14.28
C LYS A 54 6.74 13.12 -13.36
N GLY A 55 7.74 12.27 -13.56
CA GLY A 55 8.95 12.18 -12.74
C GLY A 55 8.72 11.61 -11.33
N ARG A 56 7.50 11.19 -10.99
CA ARG A 56 7.14 10.62 -9.68
C ARG A 56 5.86 9.81 -9.75
N TRP A 57 5.69 8.91 -8.79
CA TRP A 57 4.40 8.29 -8.50
C TRP A 57 3.49 9.32 -7.84
N LYS A 58 2.27 9.44 -8.35
CA LYS A 58 1.21 10.24 -7.73
C LYS A 58 0.06 9.33 -7.34
N ALA A 59 -0.79 9.79 -6.42
CA ALA A 59 -1.94 9.04 -5.94
C ALA A 59 -2.81 8.54 -7.11
N GLU A 60 -3.14 9.40 -8.09
CA GLU A 60 -3.96 9.02 -9.23
C GLU A 60 -3.33 7.89 -10.08
N ILE A 61 -2.01 7.88 -10.20
CA ILE A 61 -1.26 6.86 -10.96
C ILE A 61 -1.25 5.53 -10.19
N LEU A 62 -1.08 5.58 -8.87
CA LEU A 62 -1.13 4.39 -8.01
C LEU A 62 -2.52 3.76 -7.99
N PHE A 63 -3.58 4.58 -7.95
CA PHE A 63 -4.97 4.10 -8.10
C PHE A 63 -5.21 3.42 -9.45
N LYS A 64 -4.72 4.03 -10.54
CA LYS A 64 -4.80 3.43 -11.88
C LYS A 64 -4.05 2.11 -11.95
N ALA A 65 -2.83 2.06 -11.41
CA ALA A 65 -2.03 0.84 -11.35
C ALA A 65 -2.73 -0.28 -10.58
N ALA A 66 -3.23 0.01 -9.37
CA ALA A 66 -3.95 -0.97 -8.55
C ALA A 66 -5.18 -1.54 -9.27
N ARG A 67 -5.94 -0.71 -10.00
CA ARG A 67 -7.08 -1.19 -10.82
C ARG A 67 -6.64 -2.10 -11.97
N LEU A 68 -5.54 -1.79 -12.63
CA LEU A 68 -5.02 -2.59 -13.75
C LEU A 68 -4.40 -3.92 -13.29
N LEU A 69 -3.86 -3.97 -12.06
CA LEU A 69 -3.32 -5.20 -11.47
C LEU A 69 -4.41 -6.17 -11.01
N ASP A 70 -5.55 -5.66 -10.55
CA ASP A 70 -6.59 -6.46 -9.89
C ASP A 70 -7.11 -7.67 -10.70
N PRO A 71 -7.32 -7.58 -12.03
CA PRO A 71 -7.72 -8.74 -12.83
C PRO A 71 -6.71 -9.91 -12.78
N SER A 72 -5.41 -9.61 -12.69
CA SER A 72 -4.35 -10.62 -12.60
C SER A 72 -4.02 -10.99 -11.16
N LEU A 73 -4.29 -10.08 -10.22
CA LEU A 73 -4.02 -10.23 -8.79
C LEU A 73 -5.26 -9.82 -7.98
N PRO A 74 -6.33 -10.65 -7.97
CA PRO A 74 -7.59 -10.29 -7.35
C PRO A 74 -7.41 -9.85 -5.89
N GLY A 75 -7.95 -8.68 -5.56
CA GLY A 75 -7.89 -8.07 -4.24
C GLY A 75 -6.86 -6.95 -4.10
N ILE A 76 -5.96 -6.75 -5.06
CA ILE A 76 -4.99 -5.64 -5.05
C ILE A 76 -5.69 -4.28 -5.02
N PHE A 77 -6.79 -4.10 -5.75
CA PHE A 77 -7.49 -2.82 -5.75
C PHE A 77 -8.16 -2.55 -4.40
N THR A 78 -8.70 -3.59 -3.75
CA THR A 78 -9.26 -3.49 -2.40
C THR A 78 -8.17 -3.20 -1.36
N MET A 79 -7.02 -3.89 -1.45
CA MET A 79 -5.84 -3.62 -0.63
C MET A 79 -5.42 -2.15 -0.72
N TRP A 80 -5.33 -1.62 -1.94
CA TRP A 80 -4.95 -0.22 -2.18
C TRP A 80 -5.94 0.78 -1.58
N LYS A 81 -7.27 0.54 -1.70
CA LYS A 81 -8.27 1.40 -1.07
C LYS A 81 -8.15 1.45 0.45
N ASN A 82 -7.86 0.32 1.09
CA ASN A 82 -7.64 0.28 2.53
C ASN A 82 -6.35 0.97 2.94
N ALA A 83 -5.27 0.79 2.18
CA ALA A 83 -4.02 1.52 2.38
C ALA A 83 -4.22 3.05 2.21
N TRP A 84 -5.01 3.47 1.23
CA TRP A 84 -5.35 4.88 1.04
C TRP A 84 -6.14 5.46 2.21
N LYS A 85 -7.11 4.71 2.75
CA LYS A 85 -7.85 5.15 3.96
C LYS A 85 -6.95 5.23 5.18
N LEU A 86 -5.99 4.32 5.34
CA LEU A 86 -4.95 4.44 6.39
C LEU A 86 -4.12 5.71 6.20
N HIS A 87 -3.78 6.08 4.97
CA HIS A 87 -3.02 7.29 4.68
C HIS A 87 -3.79 8.58 4.97
N GLU A 88 -4.98 8.73 4.39
CA GLU A 88 -5.77 9.96 4.56
C GLU A 88 -6.33 10.05 5.99
N ASP A 89 -7.24 9.16 6.35
CA ASP A 89 -7.96 9.21 7.62
C ASP A 89 -7.02 8.89 8.81
N GLY A 90 -6.07 7.97 8.63
CA GLY A 90 -5.18 7.53 9.70
C GLY A 90 -3.98 8.45 9.92
N PHE A 91 -3.23 8.79 8.87
CA PHE A 91 -2.01 9.58 9.00
C PHE A 91 -2.24 11.09 8.88
N HIS A 92 -3.08 11.55 7.94
CA HIS A 92 -3.31 12.98 7.75
C HIS A 92 -4.39 13.55 8.68
N GLU A 93 -5.46 12.82 8.94
CA GLU A 93 -6.58 13.30 9.73
C GLU A 93 -6.56 12.85 11.21
N ASP A 94 -5.77 11.83 11.56
CA ASP A 94 -5.74 11.22 12.90
C ASP A 94 -7.15 10.89 13.42
N SER A 95 -7.98 10.30 12.55
CA SER A 95 -9.40 10.07 12.80
C SER A 95 -9.77 8.59 12.97
N LEU A 96 -8.81 7.68 12.81
CA LEU A 96 -9.00 6.24 12.97
C LEU A 96 -8.63 5.77 14.38
N ASP A 97 -9.56 5.07 15.03
CA ASP A 97 -9.25 4.32 16.25
C ASP A 97 -8.41 3.06 15.94
N ILE A 98 -7.89 2.44 17.00
CA ILE A 98 -6.97 1.31 16.86
C ILE A 98 -7.67 0.09 16.24
N GLU A 99 -8.95 -0.14 16.55
CA GLU A 99 -9.76 -1.21 15.98
C GLU A 99 -9.92 -1.05 14.46
N MET A 100 -10.21 0.16 13.98
CA MET A 100 -10.29 0.49 12.55
C MET A 100 -8.94 0.29 11.86
N VAL A 101 -7.83 0.68 12.49
CA VAL A 101 -6.49 0.42 11.97
C VAL A 101 -6.23 -1.08 11.84
N TYR A 102 -6.60 -1.89 12.84
CA TYR A 102 -6.51 -3.36 12.78
C TYR A 102 -7.34 -3.95 11.63
N GLU A 103 -8.55 -3.47 11.40
CA GLU A 103 -9.41 -3.95 10.32
C GLU A 103 -8.81 -3.66 8.94
N LEU A 104 -8.39 -2.41 8.72
CA LEU A 104 -7.85 -1.95 7.45
C LEU A 104 -6.51 -2.61 7.15
N LYS A 105 -5.59 -2.66 8.13
CA LYS A 105 -4.25 -3.24 7.95
C LYS A 105 -4.28 -4.73 7.67
N ARG A 106 -5.26 -5.46 8.22
CA ARG A 106 -5.44 -6.89 7.92
C ARG A 106 -5.52 -7.15 6.42
N LYS A 107 -6.34 -6.38 5.69
CA LYS A 107 -6.45 -6.55 4.23
C LYS A 107 -5.18 -6.14 3.49
N VAL A 108 -4.46 -5.14 3.98
CA VAL A 108 -3.15 -4.76 3.43
C VAL A 108 -2.19 -5.95 3.56
N VAL A 109 -1.99 -6.44 4.78
CA VAL A 109 -1.04 -7.52 5.08
C VAL A 109 -1.42 -8.83 4.37
N ASP A 110 -2.69 -9.24 4.40
CA ASP A 110 -3.16 -10.49 3.79
C ASP A 110 -2.83 -10.55 2.29
N ILE A 111 -3.07 -9.46 1.56
CA ILE A 111 -2.83 -9.41 0.11
C ILE A 111 -1.34 -9.32 -0.21
N LEU A 112 -0.56 -8.59 0.59
CA LEU A 112 0.91 -8.57 0.45
C LEU A 112 1.51 -9.96 0.68
N LEU A 113 1.06 -10.69 1.69
CA LEU A 113 1.50 -12.06 1.95
C LEU A 113 1.07 -13.03 0.85
N LYS A 114 -0.16 -12.89 0.35
CA LYS A 114 -0.70 -13.71 -0.74
C LYS A 114 0.16 -13.62 -2.01
N TYR A 115 0.67 -12.43 -2.33
CA TYR A 115 1.46 -12.18 -3.54
C TYR A 115 2.95 -11.95 -3.26
N LYS A 116 3.48 -12.45 -2.13
CA LYS A 116 4.88 -12.27 -1.73
C LYS A 116 5.89 -12.73 -2.80
N ASP A 117 5.57 -13.78 -3.54
CA ASP A 117 6.44 -14.33 -4.59
C ASP A 117 6.48 -13.42 -5.84
N ASN A 118 5.48 -12.55 -6.01
CA ASN A 118 5.50 -11.49 -7.01
C ASN A 118 6.23 -10.22 -6.52
N LEU A 119 6.57 -10.13 -5.23
CA LEU A 119 7.19 -8.97 -4.59
C LEU A 119 8.70 -9.18 -4.30
N THR A 120 9.22 -10.38 -4.58
CA THR A 120 10.63 -10.77 -4.47
C THR A 120 11.22 -10.99 -5.86
#